data_AF-A0AAJ5ZCY5-F1
#
_entry.id   AF-A0AAJ5ZCY5-F1
#
_cell.length_a   1.000
_cell.length_b   1.000
_cell.length_c   1.000
_cell.angle_alpha   90.00
_cell.angle_beta   90.00
_cell.angle_gamma   90.00
#
_symmetry.space_group_name_H-M   'P 1'
#
loop_
_entity.id
_entity.type
_entity.pdbx_description
1 polymer ?
#
loop_
_entity_poly.entity_id
_entity_poly.type
_entity_poly.pdbx_seq_one_letter_code
_entity_poly.pdbx_strand_id
1 'polypeptide(L)'
;MIALFNSHMRRISVLTAKQIWPILQVFMPKDKWMTPMEIYEVVRGHAELDARDLEPIDSSTTVPNPQLRWGSNVRGVLRTRFKSGELEWDQQGKYLFSSRPIPKRASPAKLDEQLNFVPGHEYRRIELHQRFKGNPRSGISTPAESSVIMLFTGASGEQHGYSDGWTSEHTFDYYGEGQTGDQEFKRGNLAVRDHVVTSKSLLMFEATRKAHVKFLGEMTCVGYRIVSAPDTAGNIRNAIVFELLITESLTGDRFPDGQEEFTLPTGIKELLTAALEDSADTRSKETRVISTRRRSEAVKRYARVRAEGTCEGCKSPAPFTTRDGRPYLEVHHVHRLSDGGPDRPDAVIAICPNCHRRVHHGEDGKSFNEELIRRALEAHIRVERMQLSPSR
;
A
#
# COMPACT_ATOMS: atom_id res chain seq x y z
N MET A 1 -7.32 -38.19 -11.87
CA MET A 1 -7.29 -36.86 -12.52
C MET A 1 -7.70 -35.74 -11.54
N ILE A 2 -7.04 -35.63 -10.37
CA ILE A 2 -7.18 -34.51 -9.40
C ILE A 2 -5.78 -34.13 -8.86
N ALA A 3 -4.71 -34.35 -9.63
CA ALA A 3 -3.34 -34.23 -9.11
C ALA A 3 -2.38 -33.41 -9.98
N LEU A 4 -2.86 -32.69 -11.00
CA LEU A 4 -1.99 -31.96 -11.94
C LEU A 4 -2.29 -30.46 -12.12
N PHE A 5 -3.10 -29.86 -11.26
CA PHE A 5 -3.42 -28.41 -11.35
C PHE A 5 -2.65 -27.52 -10.34
N ASN A 6 -1.76 -28.10 -9.51
CA ASN A 6 -1.12 -27.38 -8.40
C ASN A 6 0.41 -27.19 -8.53
N SER A 7 0.96 -27.09 -9.75
CA SER A 7 2.43 -26.96 -9.91
C SER A 7 2.96 -25.64 -10.48
N HIS A 8 2.14 -24.60 -10.68
CA HIS A 8 2.62 -23.35 -11.32
C HIS A 8 2.45 -22.04 -10.52
N MET A 9 2.09 -22.10 -9.23
CA MET A 9 2.11 -20.92 -8.32
C MET A 9 2.89 -21.17 -7.02
N ARG A 10 4.15 -21.62 -7.11
CA ARG A 10 5.08 -21.53 -5.97
C ARG A 10 6.45 -20.99 -6.40
N ARG A 11 6.48 -19.72 -6.77
CA ARG A 11 7.65 -18.86 -6.54
C ARG A 11 7.35 -17.99 -5.32
N ILE A 12 7.28 -18.61 -4.14
CA ILE A 12 6.92 -17.93 -2.89
C ILE A 12 8.20 -17.72 -2.06
N SER A 13 8.35 -16.49 -1.56
CA SER A 13 9.47 -15.98 -0.76
C SER A 13 9.31 -16.35 0.72
N VAL A 14 10.42 -16.50 1.45
CA VAL A 14 10.45 -16.70 2.92
C VAL A 14 9.51 -15.70 3.64
N LEU A 15 8.71 -16.17 4.59
CA LEU A 15 7.72 -15.43 5.37
C LEU A 15 8.28 -14.08 5.85
N THR A 16 7.69 -13.00 5.36
CA THR A 16 8.26 -11.65 5.47
C THR A 16 7.82 -10.95 6.76
N ALA A 17 8.54 -9.90 7.16
CA ALA A 17 8.17 -9.03 8.27
C ALA A 17 6.74 -8.42 8.13
N LYS A 18 6.27 -8.23 6.88
CA LYS A 18 4.93 -7.72 6.57
C LYS A 18 3.82 -8.75 6.88
N GLN A 19 4.12 -10.04 6.80
CA GLN A 19 3.21 -11.13 7.13
C GLN A 19 3.25 -11.47 8.63
N ILE A 20 4.42 -11.37 9.26
CA ILE A 20 4.62 -11.75 10.66
C ILE A 20 3.96 -10.77 11.64
N TRP A 21 4.08 -9.46 11.41
CA TRP A 21 3.58 -8.49 12.39
C TRP A 21 2.05 -8.53 12.60
N PRO A 22 1.21 -8.59 11.55
CA PRO A 22 -0.23 -8.75 11.72
C PRO A 22 -0.62 -9.98 12.53
N ILE A 23 0.10 -11.10 12.35
CA ILE A 23 -0.11 -12.33 13.13
C ILE A 23 0.15 -12.07 14.61
N LEU A 24 1.28 -11.45 14.95
CA LEU A 24 1.60 -11.12 16.34
C LEU A 24 0.61 -10.11 16.93
N GLN A 25 0.13 -9.15 16.16
CA GLN A 25 -0.84 -8.17 16.66
C GLN A 25 -2.16 -8.79 17.09
N VAL A 26 -2.57 -9.88 16.44
CA VAL A 26 -3.84 -10.56 16.69
C VAL A 26 -3.69 -11.65 17.75
N PHE A 27 -2.63 -12.45 17.66
CA PHE A 27 -2.52 -13.71 18.40
C PHE A 27 -1.54 -13.65 19.57
N MET A 28 -0.69 -12.63 19.66
CA MET A 28 0.16 -12.44 20.84
C MET A 28 -0.70 -11.96 22.02
N PRO A 29 -0.78 -12.71 23.13
CA PRO A 29 -1.56 -12.32 24.29
C PRO A 29 -1.13 -10.98 24.85
N LYS A 30 -2.12 -10.13 25.10
CA LYS A 30 -1.92 -8.80 25.67
C LYS A 30 -1.51 -8.89 27.13
N ASP A 31 -0.60 -8.00 27.54
CA ASP A 31 -0.07 -7.86 28.90
C ASP A 31 0.55 -9.15 29.47
N LYS A 32 1.00 -10.06 28.60
CA LYS A 32 1.76 -11.25 28.97
C LYS A 32 3.17 -11.20 28.40
N TRP A 33 4.17 -11.32 29.28
CA TRP A 33 5.57 -11.46 28.88
C TRP A 33 5.79 -12.80 28.19
N MET A 34 6.35 -12.78 26.99
CA MET A 34 6.62 -13.96 26.19
C MET A 34 8.08 -14.07 25.79
N THR A 35 8.62 -15.26 25.89
CA THR A 35 9.92 -15.62 25.34
C THR A 35 9.87 -15.63 23.81
N PRO A 36 11.02 -15.49 23.12
CA PRO A 36 11.09 -15.62 21.67
C PRO A 36 10.52 -16.95 21.19
N MET A 37 10.76 -18.05 21.92
CA MET A 37 10.21 -19.38 21.61
C MET A 37 8.68 -19.39 21.56
N GLU A 38 8.01 -18.84 22.58
CA GLU A 38 6.56 -18.76 22.59
C GLU A 38 6.02 -17.88 21.45
N ILE A 39 6.73 -16.81 21.09
CA ILE A 39 6.38 -15.94 19.97
C ILE A 39 6.53 -16.66 18.63
N TYR A 40 7.58 -17.47 18.46
CA TYR A 40 7.71 -18.30 17.27
C TYR A 40 6.57 -19.32 17.17
N GLU A 41 6.13 -19.92 18.29
CA GLU A 41 4.97 -20.83 18.25
C GLU A 41 3.68 -20.11 17.85
N VAL A 42 3.47 -18.87 18.27
CA VAL A 42 2.34 -18.04 17.79
C VAL A 42 2.43 -17.85 16.28
N VAL A 43 3.58 -17.46 15.75
CA VAL A 43 3.72 -17.26 14.29
C VAL A 43 3.54 -18.59 13.55
N ARG A 44 4.12 -19.69 14.04
CA ARG A 44 4.00 -21.02 13.43
C ARG A 44 2.55 -21.52 13.40
N GLY A 45 1.80 -21.29 14.48
CA GLY A 45 0.41 -21.74 14.59
C GLY A 45 -0.57 -20.96 13.70
N HIS A 46 -0.16 -19.81 13.16
CA HIS A 46 -1.04 -18.87 12.48
C HIS A 46 -0.51 -18.38 11.12
N ALA A 47 0.71 -18.73 10.73
CA ALA A 47 1.27 -18.45 9.41
C ALA A 47 1.12 -19.68 8.48
N GLU A 48 0.86 -19.44 7.21
CA GLU A 48 0.98 -20.46 6.17
C GLU A 48 2.45 -20.66 5.80
N LEU A 49 3.16 -21.51 6.57
CA LEU A 49 4.57 -21.81 6.32
C LEU A 49 4.74 -22.77 5.14
N ASP A 50 5.66 -22.46 4.23
CA ASP A 50 6.03 -23.35 3.13
C ASP A 50 7.34 -24.11 3.37
N ALA A 51 7.76 -24.93 2.39
CA ALA A 51 8.97 -25.73 2.51
C ALA A 51 10.26 -24.90 2.66
N ARG A 52 10.31 -23.67 2.11
CA ARG A 52 11.45 -22.76 2.24
C ARG A 52 11.49 -22.05 3.59
N ASP A 53 10.32 -21.81 4.20
CA ASP A 53 10.26 -21.35 5.57
C ASP A 53 10.85 -22.38 6.53
N LEU A 54 10.54 -23.65 6.30
CA LEU A 54 11.02 -24.76 7.12
C LEU A 54 12.49 -25.15 6.83
N GLU A 55 13.18 -24.44 5.93
CA GLU A 55 14.61 -24.64 5.72
C GLU A 55 15.43 -24.14 6.92
N PRO A 56 16.34 -24.97 7.45
CA PRO A 56 17.37 -24.53 8.38
C PRO A 56 18.25 -23.45 7.76
N ILE A 57 18.75 -22.53 8.59
CA ILE A 57 19.77 -21.55 8.19
C ILE A 57 21.12 -22.25 7.88
N ASP A 58 21.37 -23.41 8.50
CA ASP A 58 22.53 -24.28 8.28
C ASP A 58 22.07 -25.71 7.94
N SER A 59 22.53 -26.26 6.82
CA SER A 59 22.15 -27.58 6.31
C SER A 59 22.62 -28.78 7.17
N SER A 60 23.45 -28.55 8.19
CA SER A 60 24.11 -29.62 8.97
C SER A 60 23.37 -30.10 10.22
N THR A 61 22.22 -29.53 10.58
CA THR A 61 21.53 -29.88 11.84
C THR A 61 20.01 -29.95 11.72
N THR A 62 19.39 -30.84 12.49
CA THR A 62 17.94 -30.84 12.75
C THR A 62 17.67 -29.81 13.84
N VAL A 63 17.08 -28.65 13.51
CA VAL A 63 17.13 -27.48 14.40
C VAL A 63 15.76 -26.98 14.85
N PRO A 64 15.59 -26.57 16.13
CA PRO A 64 14.39 -25.87 16.60
C PRO A 64 14.22 -24.45 16.01
N ASN A 65 13.00 -23.92 16.23
CA ASN A 65 12.35 -22.78 15.57
C ASN A 65 13.15 -21.45 15.37
N PRO A 66 14.13 -21.02 16.19
CA PRO A 66 14.83 -19.76 15.92
C PRO A 66 15.89 -19.86 14.80
N GLN A 67 16.25 -21.07 14.36
CA GLN A 67 17.28 -21.30 13.34
C GLN A 67 16.71 -21.67 11.97
N LEU A 68 15.40 -21.54 11.78
CA LEU A 68 14.73 -21.60 10.48
C LEU A 68 14.76 -20.23 9.79
N ARG A 69 14.73 -20.18 8.45
CA ARG A 69 14.89 -18.94 7.68
C ARG A 69 13.92 -17.83 8.11
N TRP A 70 12.64 -18.14 8.35
CA TRP A 70 11.65 -17.14 8.79
C TRP A 70 11.85 -16.67 10.25
N GLY A 71 12.52 -17.46 11.08
CA GLY A 71 12.80 -17.09 12.48
C GLY A 71 13.68 -15.83 12.59
N SER A 72 14.55 -15.60 11.60
CA SER A 72 15.33 -14.36 11.51
C SER A 72 14.44 -13.12 11.27
N ASN A 73 13.35 -13.27 10.51
CA ASN A 73 12.40 -12.21 10.21
C ASN A 73 11.55 -11.85 11.44
N VAL A 74 11.16 -12.84 12.27
CA VAL A 74 10.47 -12.58 13.54
C VAL A 74 11.34 -11.75 14.47
N ARG A 75 12.64 -12.06 14.60
CA ARG A 75 13.58 -11.24 15.38
C ARG A 75 13.68 -9.81 14.85
N GLY A 76 13.70 -9.66 13.51
CA GLY A 76 13.66 -8.35 12.86
C GLY A 76 12.40 -7.55 13.21
N VAL A 77 11.24 -8.20 13.24
CA VAL A 77 9.95 -7.61 13.63
C VAL A 77 9.97 -7.19 15.09
N LEU A 78 10.31 -8.10 16.01
CA LEU A 78 10.37 -7.80 17.45
C LEU A 78 11.29 -6.63 17.75
N ARG A 79 12.48 -6.59 17.14
CA ARG A 79 13.42 -5.48 17.29
C ARG A 79 12.86 -4.16 16.77
N THR A 80 12.20 -4.18 15.61
CA THR A 80 11.62 -2.98 15.00
C THR A 80 10.47 -2.44 15.85
N ARG A 81 9.64 -3.33 16.39
CA ARG A 81 8.45 -2.98 17.18
C ARG A 81 8.76 -2.57 18.61
N PHE A 82 9.83 -3.11 19.18
CA PHE A 82 10.43 -2.56 20.38
C PHE A 82 10.89 -1.11 20.15
N LYS A 83 11.60 -0.84 19.05
CA LYS A 83 12.07 0.52 18.72
C LYS A 83 10.95 1.51 18.47
N SER A 84 9.82 1.08 17.89
CA SER A 84 8.65 1.94 17.68
C SER A 84 7.79 2.13 18.93
N GLY A 85 8.11 1.42 20.03
CA GLY A 85 7.32 1.46 21.27
C GLY A 85 6.03 0.64 21.20
N GLU A 86 5.90 -0.27 20.24
CA GLU A 86 4.75 -1.18 20.11
C GLU A 86 4.92 -2.46 20.95
N LEU A 87 6.14 -2.77 21.38
CA LEU A 87 6.47 -3.86 22.30
C LEU A 87 7.40 -3.35 23.40
N GLU A 88 7.27 -3.91 24.60
CA GLU A 88 8.27 -3.74 25.66
C GLU A 88 9.24 -4.95 25.66
N TRP A 89 10.45 -4.72 26.16
CA TRP A 89 11.48 -5.74 26.30
C TRP A 89 12.05 -5.67 27.73
N ASP A 90 12.03 -6.79 28.44
CA ASP A 90 12.41 -6.86 29.87
C ASP A 90 13.92 -6.76 30.13
N GLN A 91 14.74 -6.67 29.06
CA GLN A 91 16.20 -6.75 29.09
C GLN A 91 16.77 -8.12 29.50
N GLN A 92 15.93 -9.09 29.86
CA GLN A 92 16.29 -10.48 30.11
C GLN A 92 15.88 -11.43 28.97
N GLY A 93 15.24 -10.92 27.92
CA GLY A 93 14.97 -11.65 26.68
C GLY A 93 13.49 -11.87 26.36
N LYS A 94 12.55 -11.37 27.15
CA LYS A 94 11.10 -11.50 26.90
C LYS A 94 10.50 -10.22 26.35
N TYR A 95 9.40 -10.36 25.62
CA TYR A 95 8.66 -9.25 25.02
C TYR A 95 7.24 -9.18 25.58
N LEU A 96 6.74 -7.96 25.77
CA LEU A 96 5.38 -7.69 26.20
C LEU A 96 4.64 -6.91 25.13
N PHE A 97 3.40 -7.32 24.85
CA PHE A 97 2.50 -6.55 24.01
C PHE A 97 1.38 -5.96 24.88
N SER A 98 1.48 -4.68 25.26
CA SER A 98 0.53 -4.12 26.21
C SER A 98 -0.87 -3.90 25.62
N SER A 99 -1.91 -4.06 26.44
CA SER A 99 -3.29 -3.61 26.12
C SER A 99 -3.48 -2.11 26.37
N ARG A 100 -2.62 -1.50 27.19
CA ARG A 100 -2.59 -0.05 27.43
C ARG A 100 -1.74 0.64 26.37
N PRO A 101 -2.10 1.84 25.90
CA PRO A 101 -1.23 2.64 25.06
C PRO A 101 0.09 2.86 25.80
N ILE A 102 1.18 2.26 25.33
CA ILE A 102 2.50 2.50 25.89
C ILE A 102 2.77 4.00 25.68
N PRO A 103 3.00 4.79 26.76
CA PRO A 103 3.35 6.19 26.60
C PRO A 103 4.65 6.24 25.79
N LYS A 104 4.55 6.72 24.55
CA LYS A 104 5.69 6.86 23.66
C LYS A 104 6.78 7.62 24.42
N ARG A 105 7.99 7.06 24.53
CA ARG A 105 9.18 7.93 24.65
C ARG A 105 9.03 8.96 23.54
N ALA A 106 9.07 10.25 23.88
CA ALA A 106 8.71 11.34 23.00
C ALA A 106 9.51 11.27 21.68
N SER A 107 8.96 10.56 20.71
CA SER A 107 9.26 10.75 19.30
C SER A 107 8.59 12.07 18.93
N PRO A 108 9.33 13.00 18.32
CA PRO A 108 8.76 14.29 17.97
C PRO A 108 7.51 14.08 17.12
N ALA A 109 6.46 14.82 17.47
CA ALA A 109 5.09 14.68 17.00
C ALA A 109 4.97 14.30 15.51
N LYS A 110 4.13 13.30 15.21
CA LYS A 110 3.69 12.97 13.85
C LYS A 110 3.01 14.19 13.24
N LEU A 111 3.72 14.92 12.39
CA LEU A 111 3.22 16.07 11.65
C LEU A 111 2.54 15.61 10.34
N ASP A 112 1.55 14.73 10.41
CA ASP A 112 0.60 14.55 9.30
C ASP A 112 -0.55 15.56 9.52
N GLU A 113 -0.25 16.85 9.39
CA GLU A 113 -1.27 17.84 9.03
C GLU A 113 -1.89 17.39 7.70
N GLN A 114 -3.23 17.39 7.64
CA GLN A 114 -4.01 17.07 6.44
C GLN A 114 -3.35 17.64 5.19
N LEU A 115 -3.07 16.76 4.24
CA LEU A 115 -2.44 17.09 2.98
C LEU A 115 -3.49 17.58 2.01
N ASN A 116 -3.88 18.85 2.15
CA ASN A 116 -4.71 19.50 1.14
C ASN A 116 -3.80 20.04 0.03
N PHE A 117 -3.13 19.15 -0.70
CA PHE A 117 -2.53 19.54 -1.97
C PHE A 117 -3.64 19.75 -3.00
N VAL A 118 -3.68 20.95 -3.58
CA VAL A 118 -4.70 21.31 -4.56
C VAL A 118 -4.08 21.19 -5.94
N PRO A 119 -4.62 20.34 -6.85
CA PRO A 119 -4.13 20.26 -8.21
C PRO A 119 -4.01 21.64 -8.87
N GLY A 120 -2.91 21.87 -9.58
CA GLY A 120 -2.60 23.15 -10.22
C GLY A 120 -2.01 24.22 -9.29
N HIS A 121 -2.04 24.05 -7.97
CA HIS A 121 -1.40 25.02 -7.06
C HIS A 121 0.12 24.85 -7.03
N GLU A 122 0.83 25.98 -6.89
CA GLU A 122 2.27 26.02 -6.70
C GLU A 122 2.67 25.93 -5.22
N TYR A 123 3.72 25.19 -4.95
CA TYR A 123 4.33 25.01 -3.63
C TYR A 123 5.84 25.25 -3.71
N ARG A 124 6.43 25.73 -2.62
CA ARG A 124 7.89 25.83 -2.54
C ARG A 124 8.48 24.47 -2.22
N ARG A 125 9.37 23.98 -3.07
CA ARG A 125 9.98 22.64 -2.92
C ARG A 125 10.68 22.46 -1.57
N ILE A 126 11.34 23.51 -1.08
CA ILE A 126 12.01 23.47 0.22
C ILE A 126 11.04 23.24 1.39
N GLU A 127 9.84 23.82 1.34
CA GLU A 127 8.83 23.66 2.37
C GLU A 127 8.28 22.22 2.38
N LEU A 128 8.14 21.60 1.20
CA LEU A 128 7.79 20.18 1.09
C LEU A 128 8.84 19.31 1.79
N HIS A 129 10.13 19.56 1.56
CA HIS A 129 11.19 18.76 2.18
C HIS A 129 11.38 19.05 3.67
N GLN A 130 11.15 20.28 4.13
CA GLN A 130 11.13 20.60 5.55
C GLN A 130 9.97 19.91 6.26
N ARG A 131 8.79 19.91 5.64
CA ARG A 131 7.58 19.27 6.19
C ARG A 131 7.70 17.76 6.23
N PHE A 132 8.09 17.13 5.12
CA PHE A 132 8.13 15.67 5.01
C PHE A 132 9.48 15.05 5.37
N LYS A 133 10.52 15.85 5.62
CA LYS A 133 11.92 15.40 5.82
C LYS A 133 12.46 14.58 4.64
N GLY A 134 12.08 14.96 3.42
CA GLY A 134 12.53 14.31 2.18
C GLY A 134 13.88 14.83 1.66
N ASN A 135 14.43 14.20 0.61
CA ASN A 135 15.69 14.64 -0.01
C ASN A 135 15.44 15.71 -1.09
N PRO A 136 15.90 16.96 -0.92
CA PRO A 136 15.65 18.06 -1.86
C PRO A 136 16.33 17.95 -3.21
N ARG A 137 17.31 17.04 -3.37
CA ARG A 137 18.07 16.86 -4.60
C ARG A 137 17.56 15.71 -5.47
N SER A 138 16.67 14.87 -4.95
CA SER A 138 16.19 13.70 -5.69
C SER A 138 14.93 14.01 -6.49
N GLY A 139 14.83 13.47 -7.71
CA GLY A 139 13.59 13.44 -8.49
C GLY A 139 12.53 12.57 -7.81
N ILE A 140 12.94 11.49 -7.16
CA ILE A 140 12.08 10.62 -6.35
C ILE A 140 12.46 10.81 -4.88
N SER A 141 11.59 11.46 -4.11
CA SER A 141 11.78 11.64 -2.67
C SER A 141 10.91 10.66 -1.90
N THR A 142 11.56 9.80 -1.11
CA THR A 142 10.91 8.77 -0.28
C THR A 142 11.16 9.03 1.22
N PRO A 143 10.46 10.00 1.84
CA PRO A 143 10.66 10.26 3.26
C PRO A 143 10.35 9.02 4.11
N ALA A 144 11.27 8.67 5.01
CA ALA A 144 11.22 7.40 5.74
C ALA A 144 10.02 7.32 6.69
N GLU A 145 9.64 8.45 7.29
CA GLU A 145 8.59 8.56 8.30
C GLU A 145 7.22 8.92 7.71
N SER A 146 7.09 8.99 6.38
CA SER A 146 5.85 9.40 5.71
C SER A 146 5.25 8.32 4.82
N SER A 147 3.92 8.36 4.69
CA SER A 147 3.14 7.57 3.73
C SER A 147 3.21 8.12 2.30
N VAL A 148 3.88 9.26 2.06
CA VAL A 148 4.04 9.81 0.70
C VAL A 148 5.38 9.44 0.06
N ILE A 149 5.35 9.37 -1.26
CA ILE A 149 6.49 9.44 -2.15
C ILE A 149 6.23 10.62 -3.07
N MET A 150 7.18 11.55 -3.15
CA MET A 150 7.05 12.74 -3.99
C MET A 150 7.89 12.56 -5.25
N LEU A 151 7.25 12.75 -6.41
CA LEU A 151 7.86 12.71 -7.73
C LEU A 151 8.00 14.13 -8.25
N PHE A 152 9.19 14.49 -8.69
CA PHE A 152 9.48 15.79 -9.27
C PHE A 152 9.93 15.60 -10.72
N THR A 153 9.20 16.20 -11.64
CA THR A 153 9.54 16.28 -13.08
C THR A 153 9.87 17.71 -13.49
N GLY A 154 10.58 17.88 -14.61
CA GLY A 154 10.93 19.17 -15.20
C GLY A 154 12.14 19.11 -16.13
N ALA A 155 12.42 20.22 -16.82
CA ALA A 155 13.44 20.32 -17.88
C ALA A 155 14.86 19.89 -17.47
N SER A 156 15.21 19.94 -16.18
CA SER A 156 16.51 19.47 -15.68
C SER A 156 16.71 17.95 -15.80
N GLY A 157 15.66 17.18 -16.10
CA GLY A 157 15.76 15.73 -16.33
C GLY A 157 16.35 15.38 -17.70
N GLU A 158 16.15 16.24 -18.71
CA GLU A 158 16.56 15.98 -20.10
C GLU A 158 18.08 15.77 -20.22
N GLN A 159 18.87 16.50 -19.40
CA GLN A 159 20.33 16.37 -19.35
C GLN A 159 20.81 14.98 -18.87
N HIS A 160 19.93 14.16 -18.30
CA HIS A 160 20.20 12.79 -17.84
C HIS A 160 19.57 11.73 -18.76
N GLY A 161 19.07 12.14 -19.93
CA GLY A 161 18.38 11.31 -20.89
C GLY A 161 16.93 10.99 -20.53
N TYR A 162 16.33 11.76 -19.61
CA TYR A 162 14.93 11.58 -19.23
C TYR A 162 14.01 12.30 -20.20
N SER A 163 12.94 11.60 -20.62
CA SER A 163 11.91 12.13 -21.50
C SER A 163 10.55 11.95 -20.84
N ASP A 164 10.39 12.61 -19.69
CA ASP A 164 9.15 12.60 -18.93
C ASP A 164 8.03 13.30 -19.72
N GLY A 165 6.81 12.78 -19.65
CA GLY A 165 5.70 13.47 -20.31
C GLY A 165 4.36 12.76 -20.29
N TRP A 166 3.32 13.52 -20.63
CA TRP A 166 1.98 12.99 -20.86
C TRP A 166 1.94 12.18 -22.15
N THR A 167 1.27 11.03 -22.08
CA THR A 167 1.06 10.14 -23.23
C THR A 167 -0.42 9.93 -23.55
N SER A 168 -1.28 10.33 -22.63
CA SER A 168 -2.73 10.44 -22.76
C SER A 168 -3.22 11.50 -21.79
N GLU A 169 -4.53 11.80 -21.77
CA GLU A 169 -5.12 12.73 -20.80
C GLU A 169 -4.91 12.32 -19.33
N HIS A 170 -4.66 11.04 -19.06
CA HIS A 170 -4.57 10.53 -17.68
C HIS A 170 -3.27 9.76 -17.40
N THR A 171 -2.42 9.51 -18.39
CA THR A 171 -1.21 8.70 -18.22
C THR A 171 0.05 9.49 -18.50
N PHE A 172 0.95 9.50 -17.51
CA PHE A 172 2.25 10.15 -17.53
C PHE A 172 3.37 9.10 -17.53
N ASP A 173 4.34 9.25 -18.42
CA ASP A 173 5.56 8.45 -18.40
C ASP A 173 6.64 9.18 -17.60
N TYR A 174 7.18 8.49 -16.59
CA TYR A 174 8.17 9.04 -15.67
C TYR A 174 9.43 8.19 -15.65
N TYR A 175 10.57 8.78 -15.96
CA TYR A 175 11.86 8.08 -15.94
C TYR A 175 12.36 7.86 -14.51
N GLY A 176 12.86 6.67 -14.24
CA GLY A 176 13.41 6.29 -12.94
C GLY A 176 14.66 7.07 -12.56
N GLU A 177 15.01 7.03 -11.28
CA GLU A 177 16.26 7.60 -10.79
C GLU A 177 17.48 6.74 -11.16
N GLY A 178 18.63 7.41 -11.23
CA GLY A 178 19.91 6.84 -11.65
C GLY A 178 20.40 7.61 -12.87
N GLN A 179 21.56 8.25 -12.78
CA GLN A 179 22.08 9.19 -13.79
C GLN A 179 23.16 8.58 -14.69
N THR A 180 23.74 7.44 -14.28
CA THR A 180 24.87 6.77 -14.92
C THR A 180 24.66 5.26 -14.88
N GLY A 181 24.92 4.57 -15.99
CA GLY A 181 24.73 3.13 -16.08
C GLY A 181 23.27 2.68 -15.93
N ASP A 182 23.07 1.37 -16.04
CA ASP A 182 21.74 0.74 -16.00
C ASP A 182 20.98 1.09 -14.71
N GLN A 183 19.72 1.46 -14.88
CA GLN A 183 18.83 1.72 -13.76
C GLN A 183 18.36 0.41 -13.12
N GLU A 184 18.24 0.42 -11.80
CA GLU A 184 17.84 -0.74 -11.01
C GLU A 184 16.62 -0.43 -10.13
N PHE A 185 15.83 -1.46 -9.80
CA PHE A 185 14.76 -1.36 -8.81
C PHE A 185 15.30 -1.34 -7.38
N LYS A 186 15.97 -0.24 -7.02
CA LYS A 186 16.43 0.07 -5.67
C LYS A 186 15.90 1.44 -5.27
N ARG A 187 15.85 1.72 -3.96
CA ARG A 187 15.51 3.04 -3.39
C ARG A 187 14.23 3.65 -4.00
N GLY A 188 14.32 4.78 -4.69
CA GLY A 188 13.18 5.49 -5.27
C GLY A 188 12.45 4.66 -6.32
N ASN A 189 13.18 4.00 -7.23
CA ASN A 189 12.58 3.15 -8.26
C ASN A 189 11.78 1.99 -7.66
N LEU A 190 12.33 1.37 -6.60
CA LEU A 190 11.64 0.32 -5.87
C LEU A 190 10.38 0.87 -5.19
N ALA A 191 10.46 2.06 -4.59
CA ALA A 191 9.35 2.70 -3.90
C ALA A 191 8.20 3.05 -4.85
N VAL A 192 8.50 3.55 -6.05
CA VAL A 192 7.48 3.84 -7.09
C VAL A 192 6.77 2.56 -7.53
N ARG A 193 7.54 1.52 -7.86
CA ARG A 193 6.99 0.22 -8.27
C ARG A 193 6.07 -0.37 -7.19
N ASP A 194 6.53 -0.35 -5.94
CA ASP A 194 5.86 -1.04 -4.82
C ASP A 194 4.92 -0.12 -4.04
N HIS A 195 4.62 1.11 -4.51
CA HIS A 195 3.83 2.09 -3.76
C HIS A 195 2.44 1.55 -3.37
N VAL A 196 1.76 0.81 -4.26
CA VAL A 196 0.47 0.16 -3.96
C VAL A 196 0.62 -0.87 -2.86
N VAL A 197 1.64 -1.74 -2.96
CA VAL A 197 1.91 -2.82 -2.00
C VAL A 197 2.37 -2.29 -0.64
N THR A 198 2.99 -1.11 -0.62
CA THR A 198 3.46 -0.43 0.60
C THR A 198 2.46 0.58 1.15
N SER A 199 1.28 0.67 0.53
CA SER A 199 0.23 1.63 0.87
C SER A 199 0.72 3.08 0.91
N LYS A 200 1.63 3.46 0.00
CA LYS A 200 2.17 4.82 -0.11
C LYS A 200 1.54 5.59 -1.27
N SER A 201 1.22 6.86 -1.03
CA SER A 201 0.76 7.81 -2.04
C SER A 201 1.90 8.24 -2.95
N LEU A 202 1.71 8.27 -4.28
CA LEU A 202 2.61 8.96 -5.20
C LEU A 202 2.06 10.35 -5.47
N LEU A 203 2.78 11.38 -5.03
CA LEU A 203 2.41 12.78 -5.24
C LEU A 203 3.31 13.36 -6.31
N MET A 204 2.72 13.83 -7.41
CA MET A 204 3.50 14.30 -8.55
C MET A 204 3.51 15.82 -8.65
N PHE A 205 4.72 16.35 -8.89
CA PHE A 205 5.00 17.76 -8.94
C PHE A 205 5.81 18.10 -10.20
N GLU A 206 5.46 19.20 -10.86
CA GLU A 206 6.15 19.74 -12.03
C GLU A 206 6.90 21.02 -11.64
N ALA A 207 8.19 21.12 -11.98
CA ALA A 207 8.94 22.35 -11.78
C ALA A 207 8.41 23.47 -12.69
N THR A 208 8.02 24.61 -12.13
CA THR A 208 7.50 25.75 -12.90
C THR A 208 8.53 26.88 -13.02
N ARG A 209 9.04 27.35 -11.89
CA ARG A 209 10.06 28.39 -11.78
C ARG A 209 11.02 28.06 -10.65
N LYS A 210 12.07 28.86 -10.50
CA LYS A 210 13.12 28.62 -9.49
C LYS A 210 12.51 28.32 -8.11
N ALA A 211 12.84 27.14 -7.58
CA ALA A 211 12.41 26.60 -6.29
C ALA A 211 10.89 26.35 -6.09
N HIS A 212 10.06 26.52 -7.13
CA HIS A 212 8.63 26.29 -7.08
C HIS A 212 8.23 25.09 -7.93
N VAL A 213 7.25 24.35 -7.44
CA VAL A 213 6.70 23.18 -8.10
C VAL A 213 5.18 23.23 -8.05
N LYS A 214 4.53 22.91 -9.17
CA LYS A 214 3.08 22.80 -9.28
C LYS A 214 2.67 21.38 -8.98
N PHE A 215 1.71 21.19 -8.08
CA PHE A 215 1.15 19.87 -7.82
C PHE A 215 0.27 19.44 -9.00
N LEU A 216 0.63 18.33 -9.65
CA LEU A 216 -0.15 17.78 -10.76
C LEU A 216 -1.31 16.94 -10.27
N GLY A 217 -1.08 16.17 -9.21
CA GLY A 217 -2.07 15.26 -8.67
C GLY A 217 -1.43 14.05 -8.00
N GLU A 218 -2.30 13.22 -7.46
CA GLU A 218 -1.93 11.91 -6.95
C GLU A 218 -1.92 10.89 -8.10
N MET A 219 -0.89 10.04 -8.10
CA MET A 219 -0.60 9.10 -9.18
C MET A 219 -0.67 7.65 -8.67
N THR A 220 -0.95 6.73 -9.60
CA THR A 220 -0.82 5.29 -9.41
C THR A 220 0.09 4.74 -10.49
N CYS A 221 1.21 4.12 -10.10
CA CYS A 221 2.04 3.35 -11.03
C CYS A 221 1.29 2.09 -11.49
N VAL A 222 0.94 2.04 -12.78
CA VAL A 222 0.21 0.90 -13.40
C VAL A 222 1.13 -0.10 -14.07
N GLY A 223 2.38 0.28 -14.32
CA GLY A 223 3.38 -0.56 -14.96
C GLY A 223 4.69 0.17 -15.15
N TYR A 224 5.65 -0.54 -15.76
CA TYR A 224 6.90 0.05 -16.20
C TYR A 224 7.40 -0.68 -17.45
N ARG A 225 8.33 -0.04 -18.14
CA ARG A 225 9.09 -0.63 -19.25
C ARG A 225 10.57 -0.30 -19.09
N ILE A 226 11.41 -1.16 -19.67
CA ILE A 226 12.85 -0.90 -19.80
C ILE A 226 13.09 -0.41 -21.23
N VAL A 227 13.71 0.75 -21.36
CA VAL A 227 14.05 1.36 -22.66
C VAL A 227 15.54 1.66 -22.74
N SER A 228 16.09 1.62 -23.94
CA SER A 228 17.44 2.11 -24.19
C SER A 228 17.42 3.64 -24.26
N ALA A 229 18.13 4.29 -23.34
CA ALA A 229 18.27 5.75 -23.31
C ALA A 229 19.71 6.14 -22.98
N PRO A 230 20.18 7.33 -23.40
CA PRO A 230 21.48 7.83 -22.99
C PRO A 230 21.50 8.12 -21.49
N ASP A 231 22.65 7.94 -20.86
CA ASP A 231 22.94 8.45 -19.52
C ASP A 231 23.53 9.86 -19.58
N THR A 232 23.95 10.41 -18.43
CA THR A 232 24.52 11.77 -18.35
C THR A 232 25.81 11.93 -19.16
N ALA A 233 26.55 10.85 -19.41
CA ALA A 233 27.76 10.84 -20.23
C ALA A 233 27.47 10.51 -21.72
N GLY A 234 26.20 10.32 -22.08
CA GLY A 234 25.77 9.94 -23.43
C GLY A 234 25.89 8.43 -23.72
N ASN A 235 26.25 7.61 -22.74
CA ASN A 235 26.33 6.17 -22.93
C ASN A 235 24.93 5.55 -22.92
N ILE A 236 24.66 4.63 -23.84
CA ILE A 236 23.39 3.92 -23.86
C ILE A 236 23.30 2.97 -22.67
N ARG A 237 22.16 3.01 -21.99
CA ARG A 237 21.84 2.20 -20.82
C ARG A 237 20.39 1.76 -20.81
N ASN A 238 20.09 0.78 -19.97
CA ASN A 238 18.72 0.42 -19.62
C ASN A 238 18.14 1.46 -18.65
N ALA A 239 17.13 2.21 -19.10
CA ALA A 239 16.35 3.13 -18.28
C ALA A 239 14.97 2.53 -17.96
N ILE A 240 14.52 2.73 -16.73
CA ILE A 240 13.19 2.36 -16.26
C ILE A 240 12.25 3.54 -16.57
N VAL A 241 11.15 3.27 -17.25
CA VAL A 241 10.07 4.25 -17.45
C VAL A 241 8.81 3.72 -16.79
N PHE A 242 8.35 4.43 -15.77
CA PHE A 242 7.11 4.16 -15.06
C PHE A 242 5.92 4.74 -15.81
N GLU A 243 4.86 3.96 -15.90
CA GLU A 243 3.56 4.40 -16.44
C GLU A 243 2.69 4.80 -15.25
N LEU A 244 2.48 6.10 -15.07
CA LEU A 244 1.76 6.68 -13.95
C LEU A 244 0.38 7.16 -14.40
N LEU A 245 -0.67 6.65 -13.79
CA LEU A 245 -2.05 7.06 -14.06
C LEU A 245 -2.51 8.06 -12.98
N ILE A 246 -3.17 9.16 -13.37
CA ILE A 246 -3.78 10.07 -12.39
C ILE A 246 -4.86 9.31 -11.63
N THR A 247 -4.73 9.28 -10.31
CA THR A 247 -5.59 8.49 -9.44
C THR A 247 -7.04 8.97 -9.48
N GLU A 248 -7.31 10.26 -9.68
CA GLU A 248 -8.70 10.77 -9.79
C GLU A 248 -9.47 10.14 -10.96
N SER A 249 -8.76 9.72 -12.02
CA SER A 249 -9.36 8.99 -13.15
C SER A 249 -9.79 7.56 -12.80
N LEU A 250 -9.41 7.07 -11.60
CA LEU A 250 -9.87 5.81 -11.03
C LEU A 250 -11.08 6.00 -10.11
N THR A 251 -11.23 7.18 -9.49
CA THR A 251 -12.24 7.45 -8.46
C THR A 251 -13.52 8.07 -8.97
N GLY A 252 -13.58 8.53 -10.23
CA GLY A 252 -14.75 9.22 -10.78
C GLY A 252 -16.06 8.46 -10.58
N ASP A 253 -16.89 8.91 -9.64
CA ASP A 253 -18.31 8.50 -9.49
C ASP A 253 -19.19 9.02 -10.65
N ARG A 254 -18.64 9.89 -11.50
CA ARG A 254 -19.20 10.18 -12.82
C ARG A 254 -18.60 9.17 -13.79
N PHE A 255 -19.36 8.13 -14.10
CA PHE A 255 -19.30 7.54 -15.43
C PHE A 255 -19.47 8.71 -16.42
N PRO A 256 -18.44 9.09 -17.18
CA PRO A 256 -18.69 9.88 -18.38
C PRO A 256 -19.60 9.00 -19.22
N ASP A 257 -20.76 9.52 -19.62
CA ASP A 257 -21.70 8.85 -20.52
C ASP A 257 -20.91 8.05 -21.58
N GLY A 258 -20.99 6.72 -21.50
CA GLY A 258 -20.64 5.85 -22.63
C GLY A 258 -19.30 5.10 -22.62
N GLN A 259 -18.64 4.82 -21.48
CA GLN A 259 -17.61 3.76 -21.46
C GLN A 259 -18.01 2.60 -20.54
N GLU A 260 -17.92 1.39 -21.09
CA GLU A 260 -18.47 0.12 -20.57
C GLU A 260 -18.37 0.00 -19.05
N GLU A 261 -19.52 -0.12 -18.39
CA GLU A 261 -19.59 -0.58 -17.00
C GLU A 261 -18.88 -1.94 -16.95
N PHE A 262 -17.72 -2.02 -16.31
CA PHE A 262 -17.03 -3.29 -16.18
C PHE A 262 -17.99 -4.30 -15.56
N THR A 263 -18.29 -5.39 -16.29
CA THR A 263 -19.10 -6.49 -15.74
C THR A 263 -18.31 -7.17 -14.63
N LEU A 264 -18.42 -6.62 -13.43
CA LEU A 264 -17.78 -7.15 -12.24
C LEU A 264 -18.66 -8.26 -11.63
N PRO A 265 -18.04 -9.28 -11.05
CA PRO A 265 -18.76 -10.30 -10.29
C PRO A 265 -19.61 -9.70 -9.17
N THR A 266 -20.68 -10.39 -8.80
CA THR A 266 -21.51 -10.05 -7.64
C THR A 266 -21.04 -10.72 -6.36
N GLY A 267 -20.44 -11.91 -6.49
CA GLY A 267 -19.96 -12.71 -5.36
C GLY A 267 -18.73 -12.08 -4.71
N ILE A 268 -18.72 -12.07 -3.38
CA ILE A 268 -17.65 -11.46 -2.58
C ILE A 268 -16.29 -12.11 -2.83
N LYS A 269 -16.27 -13.40 -3.19
CA LYS A 269 -15.05 -14.17 -3.44
C LYS A 269 -14.41 -13.79 -4.78
N GLU A 270 -15.22 -13.75 -5.83
CA GLU A 270 -14.79 -13.36 -7.17
C GLU A 270 -14.37 -11.89 -7.20
N LEU A 271 -15.05 -11.03 -6.43
CA LEU A 271 -14.65 -9.64 -6.22
C LEU A 271 -13.29 -9.54 -5.53
N LEU A 272 -13.04 -10.35 -4.50
CA LEU A 272 -11.75 -10.39 -3.83
C LEU A 272 -10.63 -10.85 -4.79
N THR A 273 -10.88 -11.90 -5.59
CA THR A 273 -9.93 -12.34 -6.62
C THR A 273 -9.64 -11.22 -7.61
N ALA A 274 -10.67 -10.58 -8.16
CA ALA A 274 -10.50 -9.47 -9.11
C ALA A 274 -9.78 -8.25 -8.49
N ALA A 275 -9.98 -7.99 -7.20
CA ALA A 275 -9.31 -6.92 -6.46
C ALA A 275 -7.81 -7.20 -6.21
N LEU A 276 -7.44 -8.48 -6.11
CA LEU A 276 -6.06 -8.94 -5.88
C LEU A 276 -5.31 -9.29 -7.18
N GLU A 277 -5.99 -9.29 -8.34
CA GLU A 277 -5.35 -9.51 -9.63
C GLU A 277 -4.19 -8.52 -9.84
N ASP A 278 -2.97 -9.04 -9.98
CA ASP A 278 -1.81 -8.20 -10.25
C ASP A 278 -1.89 -7.69 -11.70
N SER A 279 -1.60 -6.40 -11.87
CA SER A 279 -1.52 -5.76 -13.20
C SER A 279 -0.14 -5.94 -13.83
N ALA A 280 0.81 -6.55 -13.10
CA ALA A 280 2.18 -6.77 -13.53
C ALA A 280 2.28 -7.91 -14.56
N ASP A 281 2.00 -7.60 -15.83
CA ASP A 281 2.21 -8.52 -16.95
C ASP A 281 2.65 -7.77 -18.23
N THR A 282 3.23 -8.53 -19.17
CA THR A 282 3.80 -8.17 -20.49
C THR A 282 2.82 -7.54 -21.50
N ARG A 283 1.72 -6.98 -21.02
CA ARG A 283 0.61 -6.46 -21.82
C ARG A 283 0.92 -5.07 -22.37
N SER A 284 0.09 -4.56 -23.28
CA SER A 284 0.22 -3.17 -23.72
C SER A 284 -0.09 -2.20 -22.57
N LYS A 285 0.35 -0.95 -22.71
CA LYS A 285 0.09 0.13 -21.74
C LYS A 285 -1.41 0.35 -21.54
N GLU A 286 -2.18 0.35 -22.63
CA GLU A 286 -3.65 0.48 -22.61
C GLU A 286 -4.28 -0.64 -21.79
N THR A 287 -3.80 -1.87 -21.98
CA THR A 287 -4.30 -3.04 -21.25
C THR A 287 -4.03 -2.94 -19.75
N ARG A 288 -2.86 -2.40 -19.34
CA ARG A 288 -2.53 -2.16 -17.92
C ARG A 288 -3.40 -1.08 -17.29
N VAL A 289 -3.73 -0.03 -18.03
CA VAL A 289 -4.65 1.03 -17.55
C VAL A 289 -6.05 0.45 -17.34
N ILE A 290 -6.56 -0.31 -18.31
CA ILE A 290 -7.87 -0.97 -18.22
C ILE A 290 -7.91 -1.95 -17.04
N SER A 291 -6.89 -2.81 -16.88
CA SER A 291 -6.82 -3.75 -15.77
C SER A 291 -6.77 -3.05 -14.41
N THR A 292 -6.02 -1.95 -14.31
CA THR A 292 -5.94 -1.15 -13.08
C THR A 292 -7.31 -0.56 -12.72
N ARG A 293 -8.04 -0.01 -13.71
CA ARG A 293 -9.40 0.52 -13.50
C ARG A 293 -10.38 -0.55 -13.06
N ARG A 294 -10.38 -1.70 -13.75
CA ARG A 294 -11.24 -2.84 -13.38
C ARG A 294 -10.96 -3.33 -11.96
N ARG A 295 -9.68 -3.44 -11.59
CA ARG A 295 -9.23 -3.83 -10.24
C ARG A 295 -9.66 -2.81 -9.18
N SER A 296 -9.56 -1.53 -9.49
CA SER A 296 -10.02 -0.43 -8.63
C SER A 296 -11.51 -0.55 -8.32
N GLU A 297 -12.31 -0.74 -9.37
CA GLU A 297 -13.75 -0.90 -9.20
C GLU A 297 -14.10 -2.20 -8.45
N ALA A 298 -13.33 -3.27 -8.65
CA ALA A 298 -13.48 -4.51 -7.88
C ALA A 298 -13.21 -4.31 -6.37
N VAL A 299 -12.19 -3.54 -5.99
CA VAL A 299 -11.88 -3.21 -4.59
C VAL A 299 -13.00 -2.38 -3.95
N LYS A 300 -13.49 -1.34 -4.63
CA LYS A 300 -14.61 -0.53 -4.13
C LYS A 300 -15.88 -1.36 -3.96
N ARG A 301 -16.22 -2.16 -4.97
CA ARG A 301 -17.40 -3.04 -4.93
C ARG A 301 -17.25 -4.10 -3.84
N TYR A 302 -16.07 -4.68 -3.67
CA TYR A 302 -15.75 -5.58 -2.58
C TYR A 302 -16.01 -4.95 -1.20
N ALA A 303 -15.53 -3.71 -0.96
CA ALA A 303 -15.76 -3.02 0.31
C ALA A 303 -17.27 -2.80 0.58
N ARG A 304 -18.02 -2.35 -0.43
CA ARG A 304 -19.48 -2.14 -0.33
C ARG A 304 -20.23 -3.45 -0.06
N VAL A 305 -19.87 -4.54 -0.74
CA VAL A 305 -20.49 -5.86 -0.55
C VAL A 305 -20.16 -6.43 0.83
N ARG A 306 -18.90 -6.37 1.27
CA ARG A 306 -18.44 -6.80 2.60
C ARG A 306 -19.15 -6.09 3.75
N ALA A 307 -19.53 -4.84 3.53
CA ALA A 307 -20.20 -4.02 4.52
C ALA A 307 -21.67 -4.38 4.72
N GLU A 308 -22.29 -5.10 3.77
CA GLU A 308 -23.67 -5.60 3.87
C GLU A 308 -24.67 -4.48 4.25
N GLY A 309 -24.47 -3.29 3.67
CA GLY A 309 -25.32 -2.13 3.94
C GLY A 309 -25.18 -1.51 5.32
N THR A 310 -24.17 -1.89 6.10
CA THR A 310 -23.85 -1.31 7.40
C THR A 310 -22.54 -0.55 7.35
N CYS A 311 -22.52 0.68 7.82
CA CYS A 311 -21.30 1.48 7.91
C CYS A 311 -20.24 0.77 8.76
N GLU A 312 -19.08 0.46 8.18
CA GLU A 312 -18.00 -0.23 8.89
C GLU A 312 -17.36 0.69 9.97
N GLY A 313 -17.58 2.00 9.89
CA GLY A 313 -17.07 3.03 10.80
C GLY A 313 -17.95 3.35 12.02
N CYS A 314 -19.26 3.50 11.90
CA CYS A 314 -20.16 3.73 13.05
C CYS A 314 -21.05 2.55 13.39
N LYS A 315 -21.05 1.49 12.58
CA LYS A 315 -21.91 0.30 12.71
C LYS A 315 -23.41 0.57 12.55
N SER A 316 -23.79 1.77 12.13
CA SER A 316 -25.17 2.09 11.76
C SER A 316 -25.49 1.60 10.34
N PRO A 317 -26.76 1.30 10.02
CA PRO A 317 -27.18 1.05 8.64
C PRO A 317 -26.82 2.21 7.71
N ALA A 318 -26.71 1.93 6.41
CA ALA A 318 -26.59 2.95 5.38
C ALA A 318 -27.75 3.97 5.51
N PRO A 319 -27.48 5.28 5.33
CA PRO A 319 -28.46 6.33 5.58
C PRO A 319 -29.65 6.32 4.61
N PHE A 320 -29.46 5.77 3.40
CA PHE A 320 -30.50 5.64 2.38
C PHE A 320 -30.09 4.57 1.35
N THR A 321 -31.02 4.23 0.46
CA THR A 321 -30.78 3.36 -0.70
C THR A 321 -30.67 4.18 -1.99
N THR A 322 -29.82 3.74 -2.90
CA THR A 322 -29.70 4.30 -4.25
C THR A 322 -30.91 3.93 -5.12
N ARG A 323 -31.05 4.57 -6.28
CA ARG A 323 -32.18 4.36 -7.21
C ARG A 323 -32.34 2.92 -7.69
N ASP A 324 -31.26 2.18 -7.72
CA ASP A 324 -31.17 0.76 -8.06
C ASP A 324 -31.24 -0.16 -6.84
N GLY A 325 -31.66 0.37 -5.68
CA GLY A 325 -32.00 -0.41 -4.48
C GLY A 325 -30.81 -0.82 -3.61
N ARG A 326 -29.60 -0.33 -3.88
CA ARG A 326 -28.39 -0.67 -3.09
C ARG A 326 -28.26 0.25 -1.86
N PRO A 327 -27.79 -0.24 -0.70
CA PRO A 327 -27.44 0.63 0.43
C PRO A 327 -26.33 1.62 0.06
N TYR A 328 -26.52 2.91 0.37
CA TYR A 328 -25.53 3.94 0.05
C TYR A 328 -24.41 4.02 1.09
N LEU A 329 -23.20 3.61 0.70
CA LEU A 329 -21.97 3.78 1.47
C LEU A 329 -20.84 4.29 0.56
N GLU A 330 -20.04 5.19 1.10
CA GLU A 330 -18.85 5.75 0.46
C GLU A 330 -17.64 4.86 0.80
N VAL A 331 -16.76 4.64 -0.17
CA VAL A 331 -15.53 3.86 0.05
C VAL A 331 -14.41 4.82 0.40
N HIS A 332 -13.90 4.71 1.62
CA HIS A 332 -12.79 5.51 2.13
C HIS A 332 -11.50 4.70 2.11
N HIS A 333 -10.40 5.32 1.68
CA HIS A 333 -9.07 4.73 1.69
C HIS A 333 -8.33 5.14 2.96
N VAL A 334 -8.17 4.19 3.88
CA VAL A 334 -7.71 4.47 5.26
C VAL A 334 -6.23 4.90 5.37
N HIS A 335 -5.45 4.71 4.31
CA HIS A 335 -4.02 5.03 4.28
C HIS A 335 -3.65 6.21 3.37
N ARG A 336 -4.59 6.78 2.61
CA ARG A 336 -4.30 7.89 1.70
C ARG A 336 -4.71 9.24 2.26
N LEU A 337 -4.11 10.23 1.61
CA LEU A 337 -4.20 11.65 1.92
C LEU A 337 -5.23 12.35 1.03
N SER A 338 -5.69 11.65 -0.02
CA SER A 338 -6.88 11.93 -0.81
C SER A 338 -7.69 10.63 -0.98
N ASP A 339 -8.94 10.73 -1.44
CA ASP A 339 -9.86 9.57 -1.61
C ASP A 339 -9.42 8.56 -2.68
N GLY A 340 -8.32 8.81 -3.39
CA GLY A 340 -7.81 7.92 -4.42
C GLY A 340 -6.75 6.96 -3.90
N GLY A 341 -7.12 5.88 -3.20
CA GLY A 341 -6.17 5.06 -2.44
C GLY A 341 -5.40 3.93 -3.15
N PRO A 342 -4.35 3.29 -2.56
CA PRO A 342 -3.74 2.15 -3.21
C PRO A 342 -4.78 1.06 -3.04
N ASP A 343 -5.35 0.68 -4.16
CA ASP A 343 -6.55 -0.14 -4.18
C ASP A 343 -6.26 -1.50 -3.61
N ARG A 344 -6.44 -1.70 -2.32
CA ARG A 344 -6.31 -3.01 -1.70
C ARG A 344 -7.54 -3.29 -0.85
N PRO A 345 -8.05 -4.53 -0.89
CA PRO A 345 -9.18 -4.96 -0.05
C PRO A 345 -9.05 -4.62 1.44
N ASP A 346 -7.84 -4.68 1.99
CA ASP A 346 -7.51 -4.39 3.40
C ASP A 346 -7.34 -2.89 3.71
N ALA A 347 -7.14 -2.06 2.67
CA ALA A 347 -6.88 -0.63 2.79
C ALA A 347 -8.10 0.25 2.45
N VAL A 348 -9.26 -0.36 2.25
CA VAL A 348 -10.53 0.33 2.00
C VAL A 348 -11.57 -0.02 3.04
N ILE A 349 -12.45 0.93 3.34
CA ILE A 349 -13.55 0.77 4.28
C ILE A 349 -14.81 1.43 3.72
N ALA A 350 -15.95 0.74 3.78
CA ALA A 350 -17.23 1.32 3.37
C ALA A 350 -17.91 1.99 4.57
N ILE A 351 -18.11 3.31 4.47
CA ILE A 351 -18.60 4.15 5.56
C ILE A 351 -19.74 5.06 5.10
N CYS A 352 -20.55 5.53 6.04
CA CYS A 352 -21.60 6.51 5.74
C CYS A 352 -21.00 7.91 5.48
N PRO A 353 -21.72 8.81 4.80
CA PRO A 353 -21.24 10.15 4.49
C PRO A 353 -20.83 10.97 5.72
N ASN A 354 -21.50 10.74 6.86
CA ASN A 354 -21.14 11.41 8.12
C ASN A 354 -19.79 10.92 8.66
N CYS A 355 -19.53 9.60 8.60
CA CYS A 355 -18.24 9.04 8.99
C CYS A 355 -17.14 9.50 8.03
N HIS A 356 -17.42 9.54 6.72
CA HIS A 356 -16.44 9.98 5.74
C HIS A 356 -16.06 11.45 5.94
N ARG A 357 -17.04 12.34 6.12
CA ARG A 357 -16.79 13.73 6.48
C ARG A 357 -16.09 13.89 7.83
N ARG A 358 -16.37 13.05 8.83
CA ARG A 358 -15.67 13.08 10.13
C ARG A 358 -14.18 12.77 9.97
N VAL A 359 -13.81 11.82 9.11
CA VAL A 359 -12.39 11.54 8.84
C VAL A 359 -11.68 12.76 8.26
N HIS A 360 -12.31 13.43 7.28
CA HIS A 360 -11.70 14.54 6.55
C HIS A 360 -11.82 15.90 7.24
N HIS A 361 -12.84 16.12 8.06
CA HIS A 361 -13.16 17.45 8.61
C HIS A 361 -13.42 17.46 10.12
N GLY A 362 -13.52 16.29 10.75
CA GLY A 362 -13.68 16.20 12.20
C GLY A 362 -12.39 16.54 12.93
N GLU A 363 -12.51 17.20 14.07
CA GLU A 363 -11.39 17.48 14.98
C GLU A 363 -10.64 16.19 15.37
N ASP A 364 -11.40 15.11 15.55
CA ASP A 364 -10.91 13.78 15.88
C ASP A 364 -10.68 12.88 14.65
N GLY A 365 -10.71 13.44 13.44
CA GLY A 365 -10.63 12.71 12.17
C GLY A 365 -9.40 11.82 12.05
N LYS A 366 -8.25 12.25 12.58
CA LYS A 366 -7.01 11.45 12.61
C LYS A 366 -7.14 10.21 13.49
N SER A 367 -7.55 10.38 14.75
CA SER A 367 -7.77 9.26 15.68
C SER A 367 -8.87 8.34 15.19
N PHE A 368 -9.91 8.90 14.56
CA PHE A 368 -10.97 8.11 13.96
C PHE A 368 -10.45 7.29 12.77
N ASN A 369 -9.60 7.87 11.90
CA ASN A 369 -8.98 7.15 10.79
C ASN A 369 -8.05 6.03 11.27
N GLU A 370 -7.29 6.24 12.36
CA GLU A 370 -6.49 5.17 12.98
C GLU A 370 -7.35 3.96 13.40
N GLU A 371 -8.56 4.23 13.91
CA GLU A 371 -9.54 3.20 14.23
C GLU A 371 -10.17 2.56 12.97
N LEU A 372 -10.41 3.35 11.91
CA LEU A 372 -10.89 2.82 10.63
C LEU A 372 -9.87 1.88 9.98
N ILE A 373 -8.57 2.17 10.08
CA ILE A 373 -7.49 1.27 9.62
C ILE A 373 -7.66 -0.12 10.24
N ARG A 374 -7.85 -0.17 11.56
CA ARG A 374 -8.05 -1.43 12.30
C ARG A 374 -9.31 -2.15 11.83
N ARG A 375 -10.42 -1.42 11.67
CA ARG A 375 -11.71 -1.99 11.26
C ARG A 375 -11.71 -2.50 9.83
N ALA A 376 -11.03 -1.81 8.91
CA ALA A 376 -10.89 -2.23 7.52
C ALA A 376 -10.19 -3.59 7.43
N LEU A 377 -9.08 -3.72 8.15
CA LEU A 377 -8.31 -4.96 8.24
C LEU A 377 -9.14 -6.10 8.88
N GLU A 378 -9.83 -5.82 9.99
CA GLU A 378 -10.68 -6.82 10.66
C GLU A 378 -11.83 -7.31 9.76
N ALA A 379 -12.48 -6.38 9.06
CA ALA A 379 -13.53 -6.72 8.12
C ALA A 379 -12.99 -7.59 6.96
N HIS A 380 -11.81 -7.25 6.43
CA HIS A 380 -11.14 -8.03 5.39
C HIS A 380 -10.84 -9.46 5.85
N ILE A 381 -10.18 -9.61 7.01
CA ILE A 381 -9.83 -10.91 7.61
C ILE A 381 -11.09 -11.75 7.87
N ARG A 382 -12.20 -11.14 8.28
CA ARG A 382 -13.47 -11.85 8.49
C ARG A 382 -13.94 -12.54 7.21
N VAL A 383 -13.85 -11.85 6.06
CA VAL A 383 -14.22 -12.43 4.77
C VAL A 383 -13.29 -13.57 4.41
N GLU A 384 -11.96 -13.42 4.56
CA GLU A 384 -11.00 -14.48 4.28
C GLU A 384 -11.26 -15.74 5.14
N ARG A 385 -11.59 -15.56 6.42
CA ARG A 385 -11.91 -16.68 7.33
C ARG A 385 -13.21 -17.40 7.00
N MET A 386 -14.24 -16.66 6.60
CA MET A 386 -15.49 -17.27 6.11
C MET A 386 -15.25 -18.16 4.89
N GLN A 387 -14.22 -17.86 4.08
CA GLN A 387 -13.86 -18.64 2.90
C GLN A 387 -13.04 -19.89 3.20
N LEU A 388 -12.30 -19.93 4.32
CA LEU A 388 -11.52 -21.10 4.76
C LEU A 388 -12.36 -22.13 5.54
N SER A 389 -13.61 -21.80 5.85
CA SER A 389 -14.55 -22.69 6.52
C SER A 389 -15.09 -23.71 5.50
N PRO A 390 -14.93 -25.03 5.70
CA PRO A 390 -15.55 -26.01 4.82
C PRO A 390 -17.06 -25.77 4.77
N SER A 391 -17.64 -25.70 3.57
CA SER A 391 -19.09 -25.75 3.37
C SER A 391 -19.61 -26.99 4.08
N ARG A 392 -20.41 -26.79 5.13
CA ARG A 392 -21.06 -27.86 5.89
C ARG A 392 -22.08 -28.61 5.06
#